data_AF-A0A812WX97-F1
#
_entry.id   AF-A0A812WX97-F1
#
_cell.length_a   1.000
_cell.length_b   1.000
_cell.length_c   1.000
_cell.angle_alpha   90.00
_cell.angle_beta   90.00
_cell.angle_gamma   90.00
#
_symmetry.space_group_name_H-M   'P 1'
#
loop_
_entity.id
_entity.type
_entity.pdbx_description
1 polymer ?
#
loop_
_entity_poly.entity_id
_entity_poly.type
_entity_poly.pdbx_seq_one_letter_code
_entity_poly.pdbx_strand_id
1 'polypeptide(L)'
;DGLVRNCSALAALHPDEATEAVVDAALRLRRPFVVVPCCVFARLFPARTLGGRAVATLPDFREFLRRKHPSIREEILPFAGANVALYASFNDHEDIEHELAQIS
;
A
#
# COMPACT_ATOMS: atom_id res chain seq x y z
N ASP A 1 -4.00 10.25 -16.92
CA ASP A 1 -3.70 8.99 -16.19
C ASP A 1 -4.08 7.72 -17.00
N GLY A 2 -4.21 7.79 -18.33
CA GLY A 2 -4.67 6.67 -19.15
C GLY A 2 -3.84 5.38 -19.01
N LEU A 3 -2.52 5.49 -18.82
CA LEU A 3 -1.65 4.33 -18.59
C LEU A 3 -2.03 3.57 -17.31
N VAL A 4 -2.22 4.28 -16.20
CA VAL A 4 -2.54 3.67 -14.90
C VAL A 4 -4.00 3.20 -14.86
N ARG A 5 -4.91 3.90 -15.54
CA ARG A 5 -6.30 3.45 -15.63
C ARG A 5 -6.45 2.16 -16.44
N ASN A 6 -5.59 1.95 -17.44
CA ASN A 6 -5.68 0.82 -18.36
C ASN A 6 -4.77 -0.36 -17.97
N CYS A 7 -3.97 -0.25 -16.91
CA CYS A 7 -3.19 -1.38 -16.42
C CYS A 7 -4.05 -2.32 -15.55
N SER A 8 -3.74 -3.62 -15.59
CA SER A 8 -4.39 -4.60 -14.71
C SER A 8 -3.96 -4.46 -13.25
N ALA A 9 -2.73 -3.99 -13.00
CA ALA A 9 -2.20 -3.76 -11.67
C ALA A 9 -1.00 -2.81 -11.68
N LEU A 10 -0.71 -2.20 -10.52
CA LEU A 10 0.56 -1.52 -10.25
C LEU A 10 1.50 -2.45 -9.48
N ALA A 11 2.68 -2.72 -10.03
CA ALA A 11 3.74 -3.45 -9.34
C ALA A 11 4.94 -2.54 -9.14
N ALA A 12 5.34 -2.32 -7.88
CA ALA A 12 6.49 -1.50 -7.54
C ALA A 12 7.37 -2.20 -6.49
N LEU A 13 8.48 -2.76 -6.95
CA LEU A 13 9.39 -3.56 -6.12
C LEU A 13 10.59 -2.69 -5.77
N HIS A 14 10.71 -2.33 -4.49
CA HIS A 14 11.72 -1.41 -3.94
C HIS A 14 11.65 0.01 -4.54
N PRO A 15 10.45 0.66 -4.59
CA PRO A 15 10.34 2.00 -5.13
C PRO A 15 10.77 3.02 -4.06
N ASP A 16 12.04 3.39 -4.08
CA ASP A 16 12.60 4.44 -3.25
C ASP A 16 11.77 5.73 -3.39
N GLU A 17 11.44 6.34 -2.25
CA GLU A 17 10.64 7.55 -2.08
C GLU A 17 9.18 7.46 -2.57
N ALA A 18 8.89 6.64 -3.58
CA ALA A 18 7.61 6.56 -4.27
C ALA A 18 6.65 5.49 -3.73
N THR A 19 7.07 4.66 -2.77
CA THR A 19 6.24 3.57 -2.21
C THR A 19 4.84 4.04 -1.81
N GLU A 20 4.74 5.12 -1.03
CA GLU A 20 3.44 5.64 -0.57
C GLU A 20 2.61 6.20 -1.74
N ALA A 21 3.25 6.90 -2.67
CA ALA A 21 2.55 7.47 -3.83
C ALA A 21 1.94 6.40 -4.74
N VAL A 22 2.61 5.25 -4.91
CA VAL A 22 2.06 4.10 -5.64
C VAL A 22 0.83 3.54 -4.93
N VAL A 23 0.89 3.37 -3.60
CA VAL A 23 -0.26 2.91 -2.80
C VAL A 23 -1.42 3.90 -2.92
N ASP A 24 -1.17 5.20 -2.76
CA ASP A 24 -2.22 6.22 -2.84
C ASP A 24 -2.85 6.30 -4.23
N ALA A 25 -2.04 6.18 -5.29
CA ALA A 25 -2.55 6.12 -6.65
C ALA A 25 -3.42 4.88 -6.89
N ALA A 26 -2.97 3.71 -6.43
CA ALA A 26 -3.69 2.44 -6.55
C ALA A 26 -5.04 2.49 -5.83
N LEU A 27 -5.06 2.97 -4.59
CA LEU A 27 -6.28 3.14 -3.80
C LEU A 27 -7.25 4.11 -4.46
N ARG A 28 -6.76 5.30 -4.86
CA ARG A 28 -7.59 6.32 -5.50
C ARG A 28 -8.18 5.87 -6.83
N LEU A 29 -7.44 5.08 -7.61
CA LEU A 29 -7.87 4.59 -8.91
C LEU A 29 -8.56 3.23 -8.85
N ARG A 30 -8.69 2.64 -7.66
CA ARG A 30 -9.17 1.26 -7.45
C ARG A 30 -8.47 0.29 -8.40
N ARG A 31 -7.15 0.32 -8.41
CA ARG A 31 -6.31 -0.56 -9.23
C ARG A 31 -5.58 -1.53 -8.32
N PRO A 32 -5.66 -2.85 -8.58
CA PRO A 32 -4.87 -3.83 -7.84
C PRO A 32 -3.41 -3.42 -7.79
N PHE A 33 -2.74 -3.67 -6.67
CA PHE A 33 -1.34 -3.31 -6.54
C PHE A 33 -0.56 -4.29 -5.68
N VAL A 34 0.75 -4.26 -5.90
CA VAL A 34 1.76 -4.83 -5.01
C VAL A 34 2.93 -3.86 -4.89
N VAL A 35 3.35 -3.60 -3.65
CA VAL A 35 4.58 -2.87 -3.36
C VAL A 35 5.48 -3.67 -2.43
N VAL A 36 6.80 -3.53 -2.56
CA VAL A 36 7.77 -4.04 -1.59
C VAL A 36 8.52 -2.84 -1.02
N PRO A 37 8.16 -2.35 0.18
CA PRO A 37 8.82 -1.22 0.81
C PRO A 37 10.25 -1.60 1.24
N CYS A 38 11.23 -0.75 0.90
CA CYS A 38 12.65 -0.93 1.25
C CYS A 38 13.16 0.15 2.22
N CYS A 39 12.70 1.39 2.07
CA CYS A 39 13.23 2.57 2.74
C CYS A 39 12.10 3.47 3.27
N VAL A 40 12.31 4.09 4.43
CA VAL A 40 11.28 4.90 5.12
C VAL A 40 11.36 6.38 4.78
N PHE A 41 12.59 6.88 4.54
CA PHE A 41 12.88 8.28 4.25
C PHE A 41 12.22 9.27 5.25
N ALA A 42 12.28 8.97 6.55
CA ALA A 42 11.56 9.71 7.60
C ALA A 42 11.85 11.23 7.62
N ARG A 43 13.06 11.65 7.22
CA ARG A 43 13.42 13.07 7.11
C ARG A 43 12.74 13.77 5.93
N LEU A 44 12.51 13.05 4.83
CA LEU A 44 11.82 13.56 3.65
C LEU A 44 10.30 13.57 3.85
N PHE A 45 9.78 12.64 4.67
CA PHE A 45 8.35 12.50 4.96
C PHE A 45 8.03 12.67 6.46
N PRO A 46 8.34 13.85 7.06
CA PRO A 46 8.19 14.07 8.50
C PRO A 46 6.73 14.07 8.98
N ALA A 47 5.77 14.23 8.06
CA ALA A 47 4.34 14.20 8.36
C ALA A 47 3.79 12.78 8.60
N ARG A 48 4.51 11.72 8.21
CA ARG A 48 4.09 10.34 8.44
C ARG A 48 4.14 10.04 9.93
N THR A 49 2.98 9.81 10.52
CA THR A 49 2.87 9.48 11.94
C THR A 49 2.02 8.22 12.14
N LEU A 50 2.34 7.46 13.19
CA LEU A 50 1.63 6.25 13.56
C LEU A 50 1.39 6.25 15.07
N GLY A 51 0.20 6.64 15.51
CA GLY A 51 -0.08 6.82 16.95
C GLY A 51 0.70 7.98 17.58
N GLY A 52 0.87 9.08 16.85
CA GLY A 52 1.53 10.30 17.33
C GLY A 52 3.07 10.29 17.28
N ARG A 53 3.69 9.17 16.92
CA ARG A 53 5.14 9.04 16.71
C ARG A 53 5.49 9.05 15.23
N ALA A 54 6.68 9.55 14.89
CA ALA A 54 7.19 9.54 13.52
C ALA A 54 7.35 8.10 13.01
N VAL A 55 7.00 7.90 11.74
CA VAL A 55 7.25 6.64 11.03
C VAL A 55 8.73 6.61 10.64
N ALA A 56 9.55 5.93 11.43
CA ALA A 56 11.01 5.93 11.28
C ALA A 56 11.62 4.55 10.99
N THR A 57 10.84 3.48 11.17
CA THR A 57 11.28 2.10 10.93
C THR A 57 10.48 1.45 9.80
N LEU A 58 11.04 0.43 9.17
CA LEU A 58 10.34 -0.29 8.10
C LEU A 58 9.03 -0.94 8.59
N PRO A 59 8.98 -1.60 9.77
CA PRO A 59 7.71 -2.08 10.33
C PRO A 59 6.67 -0.97 10.53
N ASP A 60 7.08 0.20 11.03
CA ASP A 60 6.16 1.34 11.17
C ASP A 60 5.62 1.79 9.83
N PHE A 61 6.49 1.82 8.81
CA PHE A 61 6.08 2.25 7.48
C PHE A 61 5.10 1.27 6.85
N ARG A 62 5.31 -0.04 7.03
CA ARG A 62 4.36 -1.04 6.57
C ARG A 62 3.02 -0.94 7.29
N GLU A 63 3.02 -0.78 8.62
CA GLU A 63 1.80 -0.57 9.39
C GLU A 63 1.09 0.73 8.99
N PHE A 64 1.82 1.83 8.80
CA PHE A 64 1.28 3.08 8.30
C PHE A 64 0.58 2.91 6.94
N LEU A 65 1.20 2.19 6.00
CA LEU A 65 0.59 1.90 4.69
C LEU A 65 -0.63 0.99 4.82
N ARG A 66 -0.58 -0.06 5.65
CA ARG A 66 -1.73 -0.95 5.88
C ARG A 66 -2.95 -0.23 6.47
N ARG A 67 -2.75 0.81 7.27
CA ARG A 67 -3.84 1.64 7.81
C ARG A 67 -4.53 2.52 6.77
N LYS A 68 -3.96 2.68 5.57
CA LYS A 68 -4.60 3.47 4.51
C LYS A 68 -5.87 2.81 3.97
N HIS A 69 -5.98 1.48 4.02
CA HIS A 69 -7.18 0.78 3.58
C HIS A 69 -7.27 -0.65 4.16
N PRO A 70 -8.45 -1.10 4.62
CA PRO A 70 -8.62 -2.42 5.26
C PRO A 70 -8.30 -3.61 4.35
N SER A 71 -8.37 -3.45 3.02
CA SER A 71 -8.04 -4.52 2.07
C SER A 71 -6.53 -4.76 1.88
N ILE A 72 -5.66 -3.91 2.45
CA ILE A 72 -4.21 -4.06 2.28
C ILE A 72 -3.71 -5.23 3.14
N ARG A 73 -3.16 -6.23 2.46
CA ARG A 73 -2.57 -7.44 3.02
C ARG A 73 -1.05 -7.37 2.98
N GLU A 74 -0.40 -8.17 3.83
CA GLU A 74 1.06 -8.32 3.90
C GLU A 74 1.44 -9.77 3.65
N GLU A 75 2.50 -10.00 2.88
CA GLU A 75 3.04 -11.33 2.61
C GLU A 75 4.57 -11.33 2.51
N ILE A 76 5.22 -12.40 2.96
CA ILE A 76 6.67 -12.58 2.87
C ILE A 76 6.96 -13.38 1.60
N LEU A 77 7.68 -12.77 0.67
CA LEU A 77 8.09 -13.39 -0.58
C LEU A 77 9.33 -14.29 -0.36
N PRO A 78 9.47 -15.41 -1.10
CA PRO A 78 10.51 -16.41 -0.88
C PRO A 78 11.88 -16.00 -1.46
N PHE A 79 12.36 -14.82 -1.10
CA PHE A 79 13.70 -14.32 -1.48
C PHE A 79 14.32 -13.49 -0.35
N ALA A 80 15.63 -13.24 -0.44
CA ALA A 80 16.41 -12.53 0.58
C ALA A 80 16.38 -11.00 0.38
N GLY A 81 16.59 -10.23 1.46
CA GLY A 81 16.57 -8.77 1.44
C GLY A 81 15.19 -8.22 1.77
N ALA A 82 14.82 -7.06 1.20
CA ALA A 82 13.47 -6.51 1.38
C ALA A 82 12.46 -7.38 0.63
N ASN A 83 11.76 -8.24 1.36
CA ASN A 83 10.91 -9.30 0.82
C ASN A 83 9.47 -9.28 1.35
N VAL A 84 9.11 -8.26 2.12
CA VAL A 84 7.75 -8.09 2.62
C VAL A 84 6.95 -7.27 1.62
N ALA A 85 5.97 -7.90 0.98
CA ALA A 85 5.07 -7.27 0.04
C ALA A 85 3.79 -6.79 0.73
N LEU A 86 3.32 -5.60 0.35
CA LEU A 86 1.98 -5.11 0.65
C LEU A 86 1.15 -5.08 -0.63
N TYR A 87 -0.05 -5.62 -0.60
CA TYR A 87 -0.90 -5.71 -1.78
C TYR A 87 -2.39 -5.56 -1.45
N ALA A 88 -3.17 -5.17 -2.45
CA ALA A 88 -4.62 -5.20 -2.40
C ALA A 88 -5.19 -5.50 -3.78
N SER A 89 -6.37 -6.11 -3.80
CA SER A 89 -7.21 -6.25 -4.98
C SER A 89 -8.53 -5.51 -4.72
N PHE A 90 -9.09 -4.95 -5.79
CA PHE A 90 -10.38 -4.25 -5.77
C PHE A 90 -11.20 -4.89 -6.88
N ASN A 91 -12.19 -5.68 -6.50
CA ASN A 91 -13.14 -6.28 -7.42
C ASN A 91 -14.47 -5.58 -7.19
N ASP A 92 -14.99 -4.89 -8.22
CA ASP A 92 -16.21 -4.08 -8.10
C ASP A 92 -17.41 -4.87 -7.51
N HIS A 93 -17.45 -6.20 -7.69
CA HIS A 93 -18.48 -7.06 -7.09
C HIS A 93 -18.25 -7.36 -5.59
N GLU A 94 -17.03 -7.70 -5.18
CA GLU A 94 -16.70 -8.04 -3.78
C GLU A 94 -16.70 -6.78 -2.89
N ASP A 95 -16.39 -5.63 -3.47
CA ASP A 95 -16.34 -4.35 -2.76
C ASP A 95 -17.75 -3.86 -2.35
N ILE A 96 -18.78 -4.14 -3.16
CA ILE A 96 -20.19 -3.84 -2.83
C ILE A 96 -20.65 -4.69 -1.64
N GLU A 97 -20.33 -5.98 -1.61
CA GLU A 97 -20.69 -6.86 -0.49
C GLU A 97 -20.00 -6.43 0.81
N HIS A 98 -18.75 -5.96 0.73
CA HIS A 98 -18.01 -5.47 1.89
C HIS A 98 -18.56 -4.13 2.42
N GLU A 99 -18.95 -3.21 1.54
CA GLU A 99 -19.64 -1.97 1.92
C GLU A 99 -20.99 -2.27 2.57
N LEU A 100 -21.79 -3.18 2.01
CA LEU A 100 -23.07 -3.59 2.59
C LEU A 100 -22.90 -4.26 3.97
N ALA A 101 -21.86 -5.09 4.14
CA ALA A 101 -21.55 -5.75 5.41
C ALA A 101 -21.09 -4.78 6.51
N GLN A 102 -20.56 -3.60 6.17
CA GLN A 102 -20.13 -2.58 7.14
C GLN A 102 -21.25 -1.60 7.55
N ILE A 103 -22.39 -1.62 6.85
CA ILE A 103 -23.57 -0.78 7.14
C ILE A 103 -24.68 -1.61 7.84
N SER A 104 -24.47 -2.92 8.00
CA SER A 104 -25.33 -3.89 8.69
C SER A 104 -24.96 -4.03 10.15
#